data_AF-A0A949GC31-F1
#
_entry.id   AF-A0A949GC31-F1
#
_cell.length_a   1.000
_cell.length_b   1.000
_cell.length_c   1.000
_cell.angle_alpha   90.00
_cell.angle_beta   90.00
_cell.angle_gamma   90.00
#
_symmetry.space_group_name_H-M   'P 1'
#
loop_
_entity.id
_entity.type
_entity.pdbx_description
1 polymer ?
#
loop_
_entity_poly.entity_id
_entity_poly.type
_entity_poly.pdbx_seq_one_letter_code
_entity_poly.pdbx_strand_id
1 'polypeptide(L)'
;MFESKMGRQLLVSVPIWLATEYAICLLLAFIFSDSNIWGVALAGLGMLYLARMASWAINSVLSIIFYYFEKKARIDAVVAAFYAQKLPVTEAMVSGDSAIEVFEDLINLDSVEDRIKLFASRSLGELAGIKASNRTVLYIQTQFVLEAAIERYVAEKNARKD
;
A
#
# COMPACT_ATOMS: atom_id res chain seq x y z
N MET A 1 29.47 8.38 5.75
CA MET A 1 28.21 8.14 6.49
C MET A 1 27.25 9.26 6.10
N PHE A 2 26.08 8.97 5.50
CA PHE A 2 25.16 9.87 4.77
C PHE A 2 25.42 10.10 3.27
N GLU A 3 25.55 9.03 2.48
CA GLU A 3 25.71 9.15 1.03
C GLU A 3 24.36 9.30 0.28
N SER A 4 23.26 8.79 0.84
CA SER A 4 21.96 8.84 0.16
C SER A 4 21.28 10.21 0.27
N LYS A 5 20.66 10.66 -0.84
CA LYS A 5 19.82 11.88 -0.91
C LYS A 5 18.72 11.85 0.16
N MET A 6 18.16 10.67 0.43
CA MET A 6 17.14 10.45 1.45
C MET A 6 17.67 10.67 2.87
N GLY A 7 18.88 10.17 3.19
CA GLY A 7 19.49 10.38 4.50
C GLY A 7 19.77 11.85 4.79
N ARG A 8 20.23 12.60 3.78
CA ARG A 8 20.43 14.06 3.89
C ARG A 8 19.11 14.82 4.05
N GLN A 9 18.08 14.43 3.31
CA GLN A 9 16.76 15.06 3.42
C GLN A 9 16.16 14.83 4.81
N LEU A 10 16.18 13.60 5.32
CA LEU A 10 15.67 13.28 6.66
C LEU A 10 16.41 14.05 7.77
N LEU A 11 17.75 14.15 7.68
CA LEU A 11 18.54 14.89 8.65
C LEU A 11 18.19 16.39 8.73
N VAL A 12 17.80 17.00 7.62
CA VAL A 12 17.45 18.43 7.58
C VAL A 12 15.97 18.64 7.87
N SER A 13 15.10 17.82 7.27
CA SER A 13 13.66 18.02 7.36
C SER A 13 13.09 17.64 8.71
N VAL A 14 13.60 16.57 9.35
CA VAL A 14 13.03 16.07 10.62
C VAL A 14 13.25 17.07 11.75
N PRO A 15 14.45 17.63 11.99
CA PRO A 15 14.64 18.63 13.04
C PRO A 15 13.85 19.91 12.80
N ILE A 16 13.78 20.39 11.55
CA ILE A 16 12.99 21.60 11.21
C ILE A 16 11.51 21.36 11.48
N TRP A 17 10.99 20.19 11.10
CA TRP A 17 9.59 19.84 11.32
C TRP A 17 9.26 19.73 12.82
N LEU A 18 10.08 19.01 13.58
CA LEU A 18 9.94 18.91 15.04
C LEU A 18 10.03 20.27 15.73
N ALA A 19 10.97 21.12 15.33
CA ALA A 19 11.10 22.47 15.87
C ALA A 19 9.87 23.33 15.57
N THR A 20 9.30 23.19 14.37
CA THR A 20 8.08 23.92 13.97
C THR A 20 6.87 23.47 14.79
N GLU A 21 6.66 22.16 14.93
CA GLU A 21 5.55 21.62 15.73
C GLU A 21 5.68 21.99 17.21
N TYR A 22 6.90 21.95 17.74
CA TYR A 22 7.18 22.39 19.10
C TYR A 22 6.92 23.89 19.30
N ALA A 23 7.32 24.74 18.34
CA ALA A 23 7.03 26.17 18.37
C ALA A 23 5.53 26.46 18.36
N ILE A 24 4.74 25.70 17.59
CA ILE A 24 3.27 25.80 17.60
C ILE A 24 2.72 25.43 18.98
N CYS A 25 3.19 24.33 19.59
CA CYS A 25 2.77 23.93 20.93
C CYS A 25 3.13 24.98 22.00
N LEU A 26 4.29 25.63 21.89
CA LEU A 26 4.69 26.74 22.77
C LEU A 26 3.78 27.96 22.61
N LEU A 27 3.46 28.35 21.38
CA LEU A 27 2.55 29.46 21.10
C LEU A 27 1.15 29.19 21.68
N LEU A 28 0.64 27.96 21.55
CA LEU A 28 -0.63 27.57 22.16
C LEU A 28 -0.55 27.63 23.69
N ALA A 29 0.49 27.07 24.31
CA ALA A 29 0.67 27.12 25.76
C ALA A 29 0.80 28.56 26.29
N PHE A 30 1.43 29.46 25.54
CA PHE A 30 1.52 30.88 25.84
C PHE A 30 0.14 31.58 25.75
N ILE A 31 -0.65 31.30 24.71
CA ILE A 31 -2.01 31.87 24.55
C ILE A 31 -2.92 31.47 25.73
N PHE A 32 -2.80 30.24 26.22
CA PHE A 32 -3.57 29.77 27.39
C PHE A 32 -3.01 30.23 28.74
N SER A 33 -1.97 31.09 28.74
CA SER A 33 -1.39 31.71 29.93
C SER A 33 -0.95 30.71 31.01
N ASP A 34 -0.42 29.56 30.61
CA ASP A 34 0.04 28.54 31.56
C ASP A 34 1.36 28.97 32.24
N SER A 35 1.46 28.79 33.55
CA SER A 35 2.70 29.08 34.31
C SER A 35 3.87 28.16 33.97
N ASN A 36 3.62 26.98 33.37
CA ASN A 36 4.64 26.00 32.95
C ASN A 36 4.59 25.75 31.44
N ILE A 37 4.75 26.81 30.66
CA ILE A 37 4.65 26.83 29.18
C ILE A 37 5.50 25.74 28.53
N TRP A 38 6.73 25.54 29.00
CA TRP A 38 7.67 24.56 28.43
C TRP A 38 7.21 23.11 28.67
N GLY A 39 6.78 22.79 29.89
CA GLY A 39 6.27 21.46 30.24
C GLY A 39 4.98 21.14 29.47
N VAL A 40 4.09 22.12 29.32
CA VAL A 40 2.84 21.96 28.56
C VAL A 40 3.10 21.79 27.07
N ALA A 41 4.06 22.52 26.48
CA ALA A 41 4.39 22.37 25.08
C ALA A 41 5.00 20.99 24.76
N LEU A 42 5.88 20.47 25.63
CA LEU A 42 6.42 19.11 25.50
C LEU A 42 5.34 18.04 25.65
N ALA A 43 4.43 18.20 26.63
CA ALA A 43 3.30 17.30 26.82
C ALA A 43 2.34 17.34 25.61
N GLY A 44 2.07 18.53 25.07
CA GLY A 44 1.26 18.72 23.87
C GLY A 44 1.86 18.04 22.63
N LEU A 45 3.16 18.19 22.42
CA LEU A 45 3.88 17.49 21.34
C LEU A 45 3.82 15.97 21.54
N GLY A 46 4.04 15.48 22.77
CA GLY A 46 3.89 14.06 23.11
C GLY A 46 2.49 13.53 22.82
N MET A 47 1.45 14.26 23.23
CA MET A 47 0.05 13.91 22.95
C MET A 47 -0.26 13.92 21.45
N LEU A 48 0.29 14.86 20.67
CA LEU A 48 0.11 14.90 19.22
C LEU A 48 0.64 13.62 18.57
N TYR A 49 1.85 13.19 18.94
CA TYR A 49 2.44 11.97 18.39
C TYR A 49 1.72 10.70 18.88
N LEU A 50 1.30 10.65 20.14
CA LEU A 50 0.46 9.56 20.65
C LEU A 50 -0.86 9.47 19.89
N ALA A 51 -1.53 10.60 19.64
CA ALA A 51 -2.76 10.65 18.86
C ALA A 51 -2.55 10.21 17.40
N ARG A 52 -1.44 10.60 16.77
CA ARG A 52 -1.06 10.13 15.43
C ARG A 52 -0.83 8.62 15.40
N MET A 53 -0.09 8.08 16.37
CA MET A 53 0.16 6.64 16.47
C MET A 53 -1.14 5.87 16.74
N ALA A 54 -1.99 6.36 17.64
CA ALA A 54 -3.30 5.77 17.93
C ALA A 54 -4.21 5.79 16.70
N SER A 55 -4.27 6.92 15.98
CA SER A 55 -5.03 7.04 14.73
C SER A 55 -4.52 6.07 13.67
N TRP A 56 -3.21 5.95 13.50
CA TRP A 56 -2.61 4.99 12.57
C TRP A 56 -2.95 3.55 12.95
N ALA A 57 -2.86 3.20 14.23
CA ALA A 57 -3.19 1.86 14.73
C ALA A 57 -4.69 1.54 14.50
N ILE A 58 -5.59 2.45 14.85
CA ILE A 58 -7.04 2.29 14.64
C ILE A 58 -7.35 2.11 13.15
N ASN A 59 -6.79 2.97 12.28
CA ASN A 59 -7.00 2.86 10.84
C ASN A 59 -6.47 1.54 10.28
N SER A 60 -5.32 1.06 10.78
CA SER A 60 -4.75 -0.22 10.37
C SER A 60 -5.64 -1.39 10.80
N VAL A 61 -6.14 -1.39 12.03
CA VAL A 61 -7.07 -2.41 12.55
C VAL A 61 -8.36 -2.42 11.74
N LEU A 62 -8.98 -1.26 11.51
CA LEU A 62 -10.19 -1.15 10.70
C LEU A 62 -9.95 -1.67 9.28
N SER A 63 -8.83 -1.28 8.66
CA SER A 63 -8.46 -1.74 7.31
C SER A 63 -8.30 -3.26 7.24
N ILE A 64 -7.77 -3.90 8.29
CA ILE A 64 -7.63 -5.36 8.37
C ILE A 64 -9.01 -6.02 8.53
N ILE A 65 -9.89 -5.46 9.36
CA ILE A 65 -11.24 -5.97 9.58
C ILE A 65 -12.04 -5.92 8.28
N PHE A 66 -12.09 -4.76 7.61
CA PHE A 66 -12.78 -4.62 6.33
C PHE A 66 -12.19 -5.53 5.26
N TYR A 67 -10.87 -5.67 5.22
CA TYR A 67 -10.23 -6.64 4.34
C TYR A 67 -10.74 -8.06 4.58
N TYR A 68 -10.83 -8.52 5.83
CA TYR A 68 -11.31 -9.87 6.13
C TYR A 68 -12.75 -10.11 5.64
N PHE A 69 -13.64 -9.13 5.83
CA PHE A 69 -15.03 -9.22 5.37
C PHE A 69 -15.17 -9.16 3.84
N GLU A 70 -14.35 -8.35 3.17
CA GLU A 70 -14.46 -8.12 1.73
C GLU A 70 -13.52 -8.99 0.88
N LYS A 71 -12.57 -9.71 1.50
CA LYS A 71 -11.52 -10.46 0.81
C LYS A 71 -12.10 -11.34 -0.30
N LYS A 72 -13.14 -12.10 0.01
CA LYS A 72 -13.76 -13.02 -0.95
C LYS A 72 -14.36 -12.27 -2.14
N ALA A 73 -15.14 -11.22 -1.89
CA ALA A 73 -15.76 -10.41 -2.94
C ALA A 73 -14.71 -9.72 -3.83
N ARG A 74 -13.59 -9.29 -3.25
CA ARG A 74 -12.46 -8.71 -3.99
C ARG A 74 -11.77 -9.74 -4.88
N ILE A 75 -11.54 -10.96 -4.37
CA ILE A 75 -11.01 -12.07 -5.17
C ILE A 75 -11.97 -12.40 -6.32
N ASP A 76 -13.27 -12.52 -6.05
CA ASP A 76 -14.29 -12.78 -7.06
C ASP A 76 -14.28 -11.72 -8.17
N ALA A 77 -14.17 -10.44 -7.81
CA ALA A 77 -14.10 -9.34 -8.77
C ALA A 77 -12.83 -9.39 -9.65
N VAL A 78 -11.67 -9.71 -9.06
CA VAL A 78 -10.41 -9.84 -9.81
C VAL A 78 -10.46 -11.04 -10.75
N VAL A 79 -10.95 -12.20 -10.29
CA VAL A 79 -11.14 -13.38 -11.14
C VAL A 79 -12.10 -13.07 -12.30
N ALA A 80 -13.20 -12.35 -12.04
CA ALA A 80 -14.12 -11.91 -13.08
C ALA A 80 -13.44 -10.98 -14.10
N ALA A 81 -12.58 -10.06 -13.64
CA ALA A 81 -11.77 -9.23 -14.53
C ALA A 81 -10.81 -10.07 -15.37
N PHE A 82 -10.21 -11.12 -14.81
CA PHE A 82 -9.33 -12.01 -15.55
C PHE A 82 -10.05 -12.75 -16.67
N TYR A 83 -11.26 -13.25 -16.40
CA TYR A 83 -12.12 -13.84 -17.43
C TYR A 83 -12.57 -12.83 -18.48
N ALA A 84 -12.95 -11.61 -18.07
CA ALA A 84 -13.38 -10.55 -18.99
C ALA A 84 -12.25 -10.16 -19.97
N GLN A 85 -11.01 -10.09 -19.49
CA GLN A 85 -9.84 -9.79 -20.32
C GLN A 85 -9.31 -11.02 -21.10
N LYS A 86 -9.87 -12.21 -20.82
CA LYS A 86 -9.44 -13.50 -21.40
C LYS A 86 -7.94 -13.75 -21.20
N LEU A 87 -7.45 -13.56 -19.97
CA LEU A 87 -6.02 -13.73 -19.69
C LEU A 87 -5.53 -15.15 -20.06
N PRO A 88 -4.42 -15.28 -20.80
CA PRO A 88 -3.77 -16.56 -20.97
C PRO A 88 -3.22 -17.04 -19.62
N VAL A 89 -3.20 -18.35 -19.44
CA VAL A 89 -2.49 -18.96 -18.31
C VAL A 89 -1.04 -19.09 -18.74
N THR A 90 -0.14 -18.37 -18.06
CA THR A 90 1.30 -18.39 -18.34
C THR A 90 2.03 -19.30 -17.35
N GLU A 91 3.32 -19.57 -17.60
CA GLU A 91 4.13 -20.38 -16.69
C GLU A 91 4.26 -19.73 -15.31
N ALA A 92 4.47 -18.40 -15.26
CA ALA A 92 4.54 -17.62 -14.03
C ALA A 92 3.28 -17.78 -13.14
N MET A 93 2.10 -17.91 -13.76
CA MET A 93 0.86 -18.14 -13.02
C MET A 93 0.78 -19.54 -12.40
N VAL A 94 1.44 -20.52 -13.02
CA VAL A 94 1.41 -21.94 -12.61
C VAL A 94 2.51 -22.24 -11.59
N SER A 95 3.68 -21.59 -11.70
CA SER A 95 4.78 -21.67 -10.75
C SER A 95 4.45 -21.07 -9.38
N GLY A 96 3.38 -20.27 -9.30
CA GLY A 96 3.02 -19.54 -8.08
C GLY A 96 3.94 -18.35 -7.84
N ASP A 97 4.46 -17.75 -8.91
CA ASP A 97 5.25 -16.53 -8.82
C ASP A 97 4.37 -15.36 -8.34
N SER A 98 5.02 -14.30 -7.86
CA SER A 98 4.31 -13.15 -7.32
C SER A 98 3.41 -12.51 -8.37
N ALA A 99 2.33 -11.85 -7.93
CA ALA A 99 1.43 -11.16 -8.86
C ALA A 99 2.17 -10.13 -9.76
N ILE A 100 3.28 -9.56 -9.27
CA ILE A 100 4.13 -8.66 -10.04
C ILE A 100 4.81 -9.40 -11.19
N GLU A 101 5.48 -10.51 -10.89
CA GLU A 101 6.18 -11.32 -11.89
C GLU A 101 5.21 -11.85 -12.95
N VAL A 102 4.01 -12.26 -12.55
CA VAL A 102 2.94 -12.67 -13.48
C VAL A 102 2.57 -11.54 -14.45
N PHE A 103 2.40 -10.30 -13.97
CA PHE A 103 2.08 -9.19 -14.87
C PHE A 103 3.26 -8.76 -15.73
N GLU A 104 4.49 -8.85 -15.22
CA GLU A 104 5.71 -8.59 -16.02
C GLU A 104 5.86 -9.63 -17.15
N ASP A 105 5.63 -10.90 -16.85
CA ASP A 105 5.63 -11.99 -17.83
C ASP A 105 4.59 -11.75 -18.94
N LEU A 106 3.35 -11.41 -18.57
CA LEU A 106 2.29 -11.08 -19.53
C LEU A 106 2.64 -9.92 -20.47
N ILE A 107 3.39 -8.92 -20.00
CA ILE A 107 3.83 -7.79 -20.82
C ILE A 107 4.89 -8.22 -21.83
N ASN A 108 5.81 -9.09 -21.40
CA ASN A 108 6.98 -9.50 -22.17
C ASN A 108 6.69 -10.64 -23.15
N LEU A 109 5.59 -11.37 -23.01
CA LEU A 109 5.22 -12.46 -23.91
C LEU A 109 4.70 -11.94 -25.27
N ASP A 110 5.37 -12.30 -26.36
CA ASP A 110 4.98 -11.93 -27.74
C ASP A 110 3.65 -12.54 -28.18
N SER A 111 3.28 -13.69 -27.61
CA SER A 111 2.04 -14.41 -27.93
C SER A 111 0.78 -13.80 -27.31
N VAL A 112 0.94 -12.79 -26.44
CA VAL A 112 -0.15 -12.15 -25.69
C VAL A 112 -0.66 -10.94 -26.46
N GLU A 113 -1.98 -10.83 -26.61
CA GLU A 113 -2.62 -9.69 -27.28
C GLU A 113 -2.32 -8.36 -26.58
N ASP A 114 -2.15 -7.28 -27.35
CA ASP A 114 -1.82 -5.93 -26.84
C ASP A 114 -2.77 -5.43 -25.75
N ARG A 115 -4.07 -5.79 -25.82
CA ARG A 115 -5.06 -5.42 -24.80
C ARG A 115 -4.69 -5.98 -23.42
N ILE A 116 -4.12 -7.18 -23.38
CA ILE A 116 -3.75 -7.89 -22.15
C ILE A 116 -2.45 -7.31 -21.60
N LYS A 117 -1.49 -7.00 -22.49
CA LYS A 117 -0.27 -6.25 -22.12
C LYS A 117 -0.61 -4.90 -21.51
N LEU A 118 -1.57 -4.18 -22.09
CA LEU A 118 -2.04 -2.90 -21.57
C LEU A 118 -2.72 -3.06 -20.20
N PHE A 119 -3.54 -4.10 -20.02
CA PHE A 119 -4.16 -4.42 -18.73
C PHE A 119 -3.11 -4.74 -17.65
N ALA A 120 -2.12 -5.58 -17.97
CA ALA A 120 -1.03 -5.94 -17.07
C ALA A 120 -0.17 -4.72 -16.70
N SER A 121 0.20 -3.90 -17.68
CA SER A 121 0.97 -2.66 -17.47
C SER A 121 0.23 -1.66 -16.58
N ARG A 122 -1.08 -1.48 -16.78
CA ARG A 122 -1.91 -0.64 -15.89
C ARG A 122 -1.96 -1.18 -14.47
N SER A 123 -2.14 -2.48 -14.32
CA SER A 123 -2.19 -3.15 -13.01
C SER A 123 -0.87 -2.99 -12.24
N LEU A 124 0.27 -3.14 -12.92
CA LEU A 124 1.60 -2.86 -12.33
C LEU A 124 1.77 -1.38 -11.98
N GLY A 125 1.33 -0.48 -12.85
CA GLY A 125 1.38 0.96 -12.59
C GLY A 125 0.58 1.36 -11.34
N GLU A 126 -0.61 0.79 -11.16
CA GLU A 126 -1.43 1.00 -9.97
C GLU A 126 -0.76 0.45 -8.71
N LEU A 127 -0.19 -0.76 -8.76
CA LEU A 127 0.58 -1.34 -7.65
C LEU A 127 1.79 -0.48 -7.27
N ALA A 128 2.54 -0.01 -8.26
CA ALA A 128 3.66 0.90 -8.06
C ALA A 128 3.21 2.24 -7.45
N GLY A 129 2.06 2.76 -7.89
CA GLY A 129 1.44 3.96 -7.31
C GLY A 129 1.05 3.78 -5.84
N ILE A 130 0.45 2.64 -5.49
CA ILE A 130 0.11 2.31 -4.10
C ILE A 130 1.39 2.25 -3.25
N LYS A 131 2.44 1.57 -3.74
CA LYS A 131 3.75 1.48 -3.08
C LYS A 131 4.39 2.86 -2.89
N ALA A 132 4.42 3.69 -3.93
CA ALA A 132 4.99 5.04 -3.89
C ALA A 132 4.24 5.98 -2.93
N SER A 133 2.92 5.79 -2.78
CA SER A 133 2.09 6.56 -1.84
C SER A 133 2.20 6.14 -0.37
N ASN A 134 3.13 5.21 -0.05
CA ASN A 134 3.36 4.68 1.29
C ASN A 134 2.10 4.07 1.95
N ARG A 135 1.21 3.50 1.13
CA ARG A 135 -0.01 2.82 1.59
C ARG A 135 0.28 1.33 1.82
N THR A 136 1.17 1.03 2.76
CA THR A 136 1.71 -0.33 2.96
C THR A 136 0.64 -1.39 3.23
N VAL A 137 -0.35 -1.08 4.07
CA VAL A 137 -1.46 -2.01 4.37
C VAL A 137 -2.26 -2.32 3.10
N LEU A 138 -2.62 -1.29 2.33
CA LEU A 138 -3.34 -1.47 1.06
C LEU A 138 -2.51 -2.27 0.06
N TYR A 139 -1.21 -1.98 -0.06
CA TYR A 139 -0.29 -2.70 -0.95
C TYR A 139 -0.27 -4.20 -0.63
N ILE A 140 -0.08 -4.56 0.64
CA ILE A 140 -0.04 -5.95 1.10
C ILE A 140 -1.38 -6.65 0.84
N GLN A 141 -2.49 -5.98 1.17
CA GLN A 141 -3.83 -6.53 0.95
C GLN A 141 -4.13 -6.78 -0.54
N THR A 142 -3.73 -5.86 -1.41
CA THR A 142 -3.91 -6.01 -2.86
C THR A 142 -3.07 -7.17 -3.40
N GLN A 143 -1.81 -7.33 -2.96
CA GLN A 143 -0.96 -8.46 -3.34
C GLN A 143 -1.61 -9.80 -2.96
N PHE A 144 -2.06 -9.95 -1.70
CA PHE A 144 -2.74 -11.18 -1.27
C PHE A 144 -4.02 -11.49 -2.04
N VAL A 145 -4.78 -10.46 -2.45
CA VAL A 145 -5.98 -10.66 -3.27
C VAL A 145 -5.61 -11.09 -4.68
N LEU A 146 -4.58 -10.47 -5.28
CA LEU A 146 -4.12 -10.80 -6.63
C LEU A 146 -3.57 -12.23 -6.69
N GLU A 147 -2.71 -12.62 -5.76
CA GLU A 147 -2.17 -13.98 -5.66
C GLU A 147 -3.29 -15.02 -5.54
N ALA A 148 -4.20 -14.84 -4.58
CA ALA A 148 -5.33 -15.75 -4.40
C ALA A 148 -6.28 -15.78 -5.62
N ALA A 149 -6.42 -14.66 -6.34
CA ALA A 149 -7.20 -14.61 -7.57
C ALA A 149 -6.51 -15.32 -8.73
N ILE A 150 -5.18 -15.20 -8.86
CA ILE A 150 -4.39 -15.91 -9.89
C ILE A 150 -4.47 -17.41 -9.64
N GLU A 151 -4.21 -17.87 -8.42
CA GLU A 151 -4.30 -19.28 -8.03
C GLU A 151 -5.68 -19.86 -8.38
N ARG A 152 -6.75 -19.16 -7.98
CA ARG A 152 -8.12 -19.59 -8.28
C ARG A 152 -8.42 -19.57 -9.77
N TYR A 153 -8.00 -18.54 -10.49
CA TYR A 153 -8.21 -18.44 -11.93
C TYR A 153 -7.55 -19.60 -12.66
N VAL A 154 -6.29 -19.93 -12.34
CA VAL A 154 -5.56 -21.07 -12.91
C VAL A 154 -6.27 -22.38 -12.61
N ALA A 155 -6.67 -22.60 -11.35
CA ALA A 155 -7.40 -23.80 -10.95
C ALA A 155 -8.72 -23.97 -11.72
N GLU A 156 -9.53 -22.92 -11.83
CA GLU A 156 -10.79 -22.94 -12.58
C GLU A 156 -10.58 -23.14 -14.09
N LYS A 157 -9.52 -22.54 -14.68
CA LYS A 157 -9.22 -22.69 -16.12
C LYS A 157 -8.73 -24.09 -16.45
N ASN A 158 -7.97 -24.73 -15.55
CA ASN A 158 -7.52 -26.10 -15.72
C ASN A 158 -8.67 -27.10 -15.57
N ALA A 159 -9.60 -26.86 -14.64
CA ALA A 159 -10.80 -27.71 -14.46
C ALA A 159 -11.80 -27.65 -15.63
N ARG A 160 -11.77 -26.59 -16.46
CA ARG A 160 -12.65 -26.44 -17.64
C ARG A 160 -12.02 -26.93 -18.94
N LYS A 161 -10.82 -27.52 -18.89
CA LYS A 161 -10.13 -28.09 -20.06
C LYS A 161 -10.45 -29.58 -20.30
N ASP A 162 -11.38 -30.14 -19.53
CA ASP A 162 -12.08 -31.40 -19.81
C ASP A 162 -13.43 -31.14 -20.48
#